data_AF-A0A353BAH9-F1
#
_entry.id   AF-A0A353BAH9-F1
#
_cell.length_a   1.000
_cell.length_b   1.000
_cell.length_c   1.000
_cell.angle_alpha   90.00
_cell.angle_beta   90.00
_cell.angle_gamma   90.00
#
_symmetry.space_group_name_H-M   'P 1'
#
loop_
_entity.id
_entity.type
_entity.pdbx_description
1 polymer ?
#
loop_
_entity_poly.entity_id
_entity_poly.type
_entity_poly.pdbx_seq_one_letter_code
_entity_poly.pdbx_strand_id
1 'polypeptide(L)'
;MSRFGKKWRLQLALAATLLPTAATAQEPSDELVRALSFKPRQAGVNYEKIPESQFGECKVETKSRQDGSGFLVTGPAGQPLRWFVDTDGDKRLDRWCFFNAGVEVYRESDLDGDRRADEYRWLSTEGIRKGTDDDGDGVIDAWQVISAEEVTAEIVKATASVSEPQFQRLLITPAELEQLGLGDDKREEIERSVRDAREQFADWARGQSVVTRNTRWMHFGADKPGLVPEGTDGSTQDVVVYENVVALLEDNDEPRQLLVGTMVKVEDRWRLIGLPSAVNDGQELSERGRFFSATFTNRNDAAPTVASGMTKALERLVKQLQEVDEDLLARDGDLEQLNAQRADILEKMVVEAPNEQERQQWIQQMADTVNAAAQTGEYEGGVQRLVDFARRLKAEGAADDDVAYVSYRALEAQHRVAMLSAKEDEFDKIQQRHIESLEGFVDDFADSPEAAEAMTQLALDAEFSGDSDRAKDWYGKASQSFGDTVSGEKAAG
;
A
#
# COMPACT_ATOMS: atom_id res chain seq x y z
N MET A 1 -88.19 -40.52 31.03
CA MET A 1 -89.38 -39.82 30.50
C MET A 1 -88.92 -38.77 29.50
N SER A 2 -89.60 -38.76 28.35
CA SER A 2 -89.59 -37.78 27.26
C SER A 2 -88.38 -37.63 26.33
N ARG A 3 -88.73 -37.58 25.04
CA ARG A 3 -87.96 -37.57 23.79
C ARG A 3 -87.79 -36.13 23.25
N PHE A 4 -87.22 -36.05 22.05
CA PHE A 4 -87.19 -34.96 21.04
C PHE A 4 -85.90 -34.12 21.08
N GLY A 5 -85.12 -33.96 20.01
CA GLY A 5 -85.37 -34.05 18.58
C GLY A 5 -84.88 -32.73 17.95
N LYS A 6 -83.62 -32.67 17.50
CA LYS A 6 -83.04 -31.45 16.89
C LYS A 6 -83.18 -31.51 15.36
N LYS A 7 -84.05 -30.64 14.82
CA LYS A 7 -84.17 -30.34 13.38
C LYS A 7 -83.22 -29.21 13.01
N TRP A 8 -82.62 -29.36 11.83
CA TRP A 8 -81.87 -28.35 11.08
C TRP A 8 -82.62 -27.04 10.88
N ARG A 9 -81.88 -25.92 10.92
CA ARG A 9 -82.20 -24.70 10.17
C ARG A 9 -80.92 -24.16 9.51
N LEU A 10 -80.95 -24.15 8.17
CA LEU A 10 -80.07 -23.42 7.28
C LEU A 10 -80.16 -21.91 7.61
N GLN A 11 -79.02 -21.22 7.72
CA GLN A 11 -78.96 -19.76 7.60
C GLN A 11 -77.90 -19.39 6.56
N LEU A 12 -78.33 -18.51 5.65
CA LEU A 12 -77.62 -18.03 4.46
C LEU A 12 -76.34 -17.26 4.81
N ALA A 13 -75.34 -17.45 3.96
CA ALA A 13 -74.12 -16.68 3.89
C ALA A 13 -74.37 -15.24 3.42
N LEU A 14 -73.69 -14.28 4.06
CA LEU A 14 -73.44 -12.94 3.52
C LEU A 14 -71.91 -12.83 3.36
N ALA A 15 -71.42 -13.10 2.15
CA ALA A 15 -70.02 -12.88 1.80
C ALA A 15 -69.81 -11.38 1.53
N ALA A 16 -69.17 -10.68 2.47
CA ALA A 16 -68.67 -9.34 2.25
C ALA A 16 -67.35 -9.44 1.46
N THR A 17 -67.42 -9.22 0.15
CA THR A 17 -66.24 -8.99 -0.69
C THR A 17 -65.57 -7.68 -0.26
N LEU A 18 -64.50 -7.79 0.53
CA LEU A 18 -63.51 -6.73 0.71
C LEU A 18 -62.84 -6.50 -0.64
N LEU A 19 -63.24 -5.43 -1.33
CA LEU A 19 -62.46 -4.87 -2.43
C LEU A 19 -61.16 -4.32 -1.83
N PRO A 20 -59.96 -4.74 -2.28
CA PRO A 20 -58.74 -4.06 -1.91
C PRO A 20 -58.82 -2.63 -2.46
N THR A 21 -58.84 -1.65 -1.58
CA THR A 21 -58.53 -0.27 -1.93
C THR A 21 -57.12 -0.27 -2.50
N ALA A 22 -57.00 -0.13 -3.83
CA ALA A 22 -55.75 0.25 -4.45
C ALA A 22 -55.35 1.58 -3.80
N ALA A 23 -54.26 1.57 -3.03
CA ALA A 23 -53.62 2.80 -2.61
C ALA A 23 -53.24 3.54 -3.88
N THR A 24 -53.95 4.62 -4.20
CA THR A 24 -53.54 5.55 -5.24
C THR A 24 -52.21 6.12 -4.79
N ALA A 25 -51.12 5.76 -5.47
CA ALA A 25 -49.83 6.41 -5.32
C ALA A 25 -50.07 7.92 -5.48
N GLN A 26 -49.78 8.69 -4.44
CA GLN A 26 -49.91 10.13 -4.47
C GLN A 26 -48.89 10.67 -5.47
N GLU A 27 -49.32 11.53 -6.40
CA GLU A 27 -48.38 12.16 -7.32
C GLU A 27 -47.32 12.94 -6.50
N PRO A 28 -46.02 12.79 -6.84
CA PRO A 28 -44.97 13.45 -6.10
C PRO A 28 -45.11 14.97 -6.20
N SER A 29 -44.85 15.68 -5.10
CA SER A 29 -44.91 17.15 -5.11
C SER A 29 -43.81 17.76 -5.99
N ASP A 30 -44.07 18.92 -6.59
CA ASP A 30 -43.07 19.67 -7.37
C ASP A 30 -41.79 19.93 -6.57
N GLU A 31 -41.93 20.18 -5.26
CA GLU A 31 -40.81 20.37 -4.33
C GLU A 31 -39.94 19.11 -4.23
N LEU A 32 -40.55 17.93 -4.09
CA LEU A 32 -39.84 16.66 -4.04
C LEU A 32 -39.14 16.35 -5.35
N VAL A 33 -39.83 16.54 -6.48
CA VAL A 33 -39.26 16.36 -7.83
C VAL A 33 -38.05 17.29 -8.00
N ARG A 34 -38.18 18.55 -7.61
CA ARG A 34 -37.08 19.51 -7.65
C ARG A 34 -35.93 19.09 -6.74
N ALA A 35 -36.20 18.67 -5.50
CA ALA A 35 -35.16 18.26 -4.56
C ALA A 35 -34.37 17.03 -5.07
N LEU A 36 -35.05 16.05 -5.67
CA LEU A 36 -34.42 14.86 -6.26
C LEU A 36 -33.68 15.15 -7.58
N SER A 37 -34.00 16.26 -8.26
CA SER A 37 -33.33 16.69 -9.49
C SER A 37 -31.91 17.25 -9.26
N PHE A 38 -31.60 17.71 -8.04
CA PHE A 38 -30.26 18.18 -7.70
C PHE A 38 -29.25 17.03 -7.76
N LYS A 39 -28.11 17.31 -8.40
CA LYS A 39 -26.99 16.39 -8.55
C LYS A 39 -25.75 17.01 -7.91
N PRO A 40 -24.84 16.20 -7.35
CA PRO A 40 -23.49 16.63 -7.04
C PRO A 40 -22.84 17.34 -8.25
N ARG A 41 -22.13 18.43 -8.00
CA ARG A 41 -21.29 19.12 -9.00
C ARG A 41 -20.11 18.25 -9.39
N GLN A 42 -19.48 17.60 -8.40
CA GLN A 42 -18.37 16.69 -8.64
C GLN A 42 -18.86 15.38 -9.29
N ALA A 43 -18.15 14.96 -10.34
CA ALA A 43 -18.49 13.76 -11.08
C ALA A 43 -18.17 12.48 -10.28
N GLY A 44 -18.91 11.41 -10.57
CA GLY A 44 -18.61 10.07 -10.03
C GLY A 44 -19.03 9.83 -8.58
N VAL A 45 -19.74 10.76 -7.94
CA VAL A 45 -20.28 10.56 -6.59
C VAL A 45 -21.33 9.45 -6.59
N ASN A 46 -21.11 8.41 -5.77
CA ASN A 46 -22.00 7.28 -5.62
C ASN A 46 -23.05 7.53 -4.51
N TYR A 47 -24.12 8.22 -4.88
CA TYR A 47 -25.26 8.50 -4.02
C TYR A 47 -26.52 7.77 -4.51
N GLU A 48 -27.49 7.60 -3.60
CA GLU A 48 -28.75 6.90 -3.90
C GLU A 48 -29.62 7.72 -4.86
N LYS A 49 -29.91 7.08 -6.00
CA LYS A 49 -30.79 7.59 -7.06
C LYS A 49 -32.07 6.78 -7.04
N ILE A 50 -33.20 7.47 -6.89
CA ILE A 50 -34.52 6.84 -6.90
C ILE A 50 -35.08 6.89 -8.32
N PRO A 51 -35.63 5.79 -8.87
CA PRO A 51 -36.36 5.82 -10.12
C PRO A 51 -37.59 6.75 -10.03
N GLU A 52 -37.89 7.50 -11.09
CA GLU A 52 -39.05 8.43 -11.09
C GLU A 52 -40.37 7.73 -10.72
N SER A 53 -40.52 6.46 -11.07
CA SER A 53 -41.69 5.63 -10.73
C SER A 53 -41.90 5.44 -9.21
N GLN A 54 -40.87 5.67 -8.40
CA GLN A 54 -40.91 5.54 -6.93
C GLN A 54 -40.95 6.90 -6.22
N PHE A 55 -41.01 8.02 -6.96
CA PHE A 55 -41.04 9.35 -6.34
C PHE A 55 -42.27 9.54 -5.44
N GLY A 56 -43.42 8.96 -5.78
CA GLY A 56 -44.63 9.02 -4.94
C GLY A 56 -44.51 8.34 -3.56
N GLU A 57 -43.45 7.54 -3.36
CA GLU A 57 -43.14 6.89 -2.09
C GLU A 57 -42.10 7.67 -1.26
N CYS A 58 -41.47 8.69 -1.85
CA CYS A 58 -40.52 9.55 -1.16
C CYS A 58 -41.23 10.72 -0.47
N LYS A 59 -40.54 11.38 0.47
CA LYS A 59 -41.06 12.53 1.21
C LYS A 59 -40.02 13.64 1.27
N VAL A 60 -40.50 14.88 1.27
CA VAL A 60 -39.72 16.07 1.60
C VAL A 60 -40.33 16.71 2.85
N GLU A 61 -39.50 16.98 3.85
CA GLU A 61 -39.90 17.60 5.12
C GLU A 61 -38.98 18.78 5.44
N THR A 62 -39.55 19.92 5.81
CA THR A 62 -38.76 21.01 6.41
C THR A 62 -38.41 20.63 7.85
N LYS A 63 -37.12 20.65 8.19
CA LYS A 63 -36.63 20.38 9.56
C LYS A 63 -35.68 21.47 10.01
N SER A 64 -35.61 21.64 11.32
CA SER A 64 -34.54 22.40 11.99
C SER A 64 -33.71 21.42 12.82
N ARG A 65 -32.40 21.47 12.64
CA ARG A 65 -31.41 20.65 13.33
C ARG A 65 -30.34 21.57 13.92
N GLN A 66 -29.38 21.01 14.64
CA GLN A 66 -28.27 21.77 15.20
C GLN A 66 -27.39 22.41 14.11
N ASP A 67 -27.33 21.79 12.94
CA ASP A 67 -26.52 22.21 11.78
C ASP A 67 -27.26 23.17 10.83
N GLY A 68 -28.47 23.63 11.18
CA GLY A 68 -29.24 24.59 10.40
C GLY A 68 -30.69 24.17 10.17
N SER A 69 -31.38 24.89 9.28
CA SER A 69 -32.76 24.59 8.89
C SER A 69 -32.86 24.31 7.40
N GLY A 70 -33.73 23.39 6.99
CA GLY A 70 -33.67 22.95 5.60
C GLY A 70 -34.63 21.82 5.24
N PHE A 71 -34.37 21.21 4.09
CA PHE A 71 -35.21 20.18 3.49
C PHE A 71 -34.56 18.80 3.64
N LEU A 72 -35.23 17.92 4.37
CA LEU A 72 -34.88 16.50 4.44
C LEU A 72 -35.70 15.75 3.41
N VAL A 73 -35.02 15.09 2.47
CA VAL A 73 -35.65 14.16 1.55
C VAL A 73 -35.42 12.75 2.04
N THR A 74 -36.49 11.97 2.20
CA THR A 74 -36.42 10.55 2.56
C THR A 74 -37.02 9.66 1.48
N GLY A 75 -36.41 8.50 1.27
CA GLY A 75 -36.85 7.50 0.29
C GLY A 75 -38.00 6.62 0.77
N PRO A 76 -38.37 5.60 -0.02
CA PRO A 76 -39.52 4.73 0.24
C PRO A 76 -39.46 3.97 1.57
N ALA A 77 -38.26 3.58 2.02
CA ALA A 77 -38.05 2.91 3.30
C ALA A 77 -37.80 3.89 4.46
N GLY A 78 -37.95 5.20 4.23
CA GLY A 78 -37.71 6.25 5.22
C GLY A 78 -36.23 6.63 5.41
N GLN A 79 -35.32 6.06 4.63
CA GLN A 79 -33.90 6.40 4.64
C GLN A 79 -33.66 7.83 4.12
N PRO A 80 -32.72 8.60 4.67
CA PRO A 80 -32.37 9.90 4.11
C PRO A 80 -31.74 9.74 2.73
N LEU A 81 -32.14 10.60 1.80
CA LEU A 81 -31.60 10.71 0.44
C LEU A 81 -30.84 12.03 0.27
N ARG A 82 -31.40 13.13 0.78
CA ARG A 82 -30.82 14.47 0.71
C ARG A 82 -31.05 15.22 2.01
N TRP A 83 -30.11 16.09 2.37
CA TRP A 83 -30.29 17.11 3.40
C TRP A 83 -29.73 18.42 2.87
N PHE A 84 -30.62 19.37 2.55
CA PHE A 84 -30.25 20.67 1.99
C PHE A 84 -30.52 21.73 3.04
N VAL A 85 -29.51 22.52 3.39
CA VAL A 85 -29.50 23.27 4.66
C VAL A 85 -29.12 24.72 4.45
N ASP A 86 -29.90 25.60 5.07
CA ASP A 86 -29.57 26.97 5.44
C ASP A 86 -28.85 26.93 6.80
N THR A 87 -27.57 27.27 6.80
CA THR A 87 -26.66 27.16 7.95
C THR A 87 -26.50 28.48 8.70
N ASP A 88 -26.76 29.62 8.06
CA ASP A 88 -26.58 30.95 8.64
C ASP A 88 -27.90 31.71 8.94
N GLY A 89 -29.03 31.17 8.47
CA GLY A 89 -30.37 31.68 8.71
C GLY A 89 -30.83 32.76 7.71
N ASP A 90 -30.13 32.95 6.59
CA ASP A 90 -30.48 33.96 5.58
C ASP A 90 -31.60 33.53 4.61
N LYS A 91 -32.10 32.29 4.77
CA LYS A 91 -33.12 31.61 3.95
C LYS A 91 -32.63 31.15 2.58
N ARG A 92 -31.31 31.04 2.39
CA ARG A 92 -30.68 30.38 1.26
C ARG A 92 -30.08 29.06 1.73
N LEU A 93 -29.80 28.18 0.77
CA LEU A 93 -29.17 26.92 1.08
C LEU A 93 -27.67 27.12 0.92
N ASP A 94 -26.91 26.79 1.95
CA ASP A 94 -25.45 26.86 1.96
C ASP A 94 -24.84 25.47 1.84
N ARG A 95 -25.64 24.42 2.02
CA ARG A 95 -25.12 23.06 2.07
C ARG A 95 -26.03 22.04 1.42
N TRP A 96 -25.42 21.15 0.63
CA TRP A 96 -26.08 20.06 -0.07
C TRP A 96 -25.47 18.72 0.28
N CYS A 97 -26.16 17.94 1.12
CA CYS A 97 -25.75 16.60 1.53
C CYS A 97 -26.45 15.52 0.70
N PHE A 98 -25.70 14.50 0.31
CA PHE A 98 -26.14 13.35 -0.48
C PHE A 98 -25.86 12.05 0.28
N PHE A 99 -26.83 11.14 0.22
CA PHE A 99 -26.83 9.92 1.01
C PHE A 99 -26.84 8.68 0.11
N ASN A 100 -26.27 7.59 0.62
CA ASN A 100 -26.38 6.25 0.05
C ASN A 100 -26.72 5.25 1.16
N ALA A 101 -27.80 4.48 0.98
CA ALA A 101 -28.30 3.53 1.99
C ALA A 101 -28.48 4.17 3.39
N GLY A 102 -28.88 5.45 3.41
CA GLY A 102 -29.11 6.23 4.63
C GLY A 102 -27.86 6.82 5.30
N VAL A 103 -26.66 6.63 4.72
CA VAL A 103 -25.39 7.21 5.21
C VAL A 103 -25.01 8.43 4.38
N GLU A 104 -24.59 9.53 5.00
CA GLU A 104 -24.07 10.69 4.26
C GLU A 104 -22.72 10.31 3.64
N VAL A 105 -22.67 10.37 2.31
CA VAL A 105 -21.51 9.95 1.53
C VAL A 105 -20.81 11.10 0.83
N TYR A 106 -21.50 12.23 0.67
CA TYR A 106 -20.97 13.38 -0.03
C TYR A 106 -21.70 14.66 0.37
N ARG A 107 -20.96 15.77 0.44
CA ARG A 107 -21.54 17.09 0.68
C ARG A 107 -20.81 18.20 -0.06
N GLU A 108 -21.56 19.24 -0.41
CA GLU A 108 -21.02 20.50 -0.95
C GLU A 108 -21.44 21.64 -0.03
N SER A 109 -20.54 22.58 0.24
CA SER A 109 -20.84 23.77 1.04
C SER A 109 -20.45 25.04 0.28
N ASP A 110 -21.25 26.08 0.47
CA ASP A 110 -20.96 27.49 0.18
C ASP A 110 -20.56 28.13 1.52
N LEU A 111 -19.28 28.43 1.69
CA LEU A 111 -18.74 28.93 2.96
C LEU A 111 -18.62 30.46 2.97
N ASP A 112 -18.64 31.12 1.81
CA ASP A 112 -18.51 32.57 1.68
C ASP A 112 -19.83 33.31 1.37
N GLY A 113 -20.91 32.57 1.09
CA GLY A 113 -22.26 33.06 0.86
C GLY A 113 -22.50 33.63 -0.54
N ASP A 114 -21.63 33.34 -1.52
CA ASP A 114 -21.75 33.87 -2.88
C ASP A 114 -22.79 33.11 -3.75
N ARG A 115 -23.32 32.00 -3.23
CA ARG A 115 -24.27 31.05 -3.82
C ARG A 115 -23.64 30.02 -4.74
N ARG A 116 -22.34 29.77 -4.60
CA ARG A 116 -21.60 28.69 -5.25
C ARG A 116 -20.96 27.85 -4.15
N ALA A 117 -20.86 26.56 -4.41
CA ALA A 117 -20.15 25.69 -3.48
C ALA A 117 -18.65 25.91 -3.68
N ASP A 118 -17.94 26.17 -2.60
CA ASP A 118 -16.48 26.38 -2.54
C ASP A 118 -15.77 25.23 -1.80
N GLU A 119 -16.53 24.32 -1.20
CA GLU A 119 -16.02 23.14 -0.49
C GLU A 119 -16.77 21.87 -0.90
N TYR A 120 -15.99 20.82 -1.23
CA TYR A 120 -16.51 19.50 -1.62
C TYR A 120 -15.95 18.42 -0.70
N ARG A 121 -16.81 17.59 -0.11
CA ARG A 121 -16.39 16.51 0.80
C ARG A 121 -16.96 15.16 0.42
N TRP A 122 -16.10 14.16 0.42
CA TRP A 122 -16.48 12.75 0.45
C TRP A 122 -16.43 12.25 1.89
N LEU A 123 -17.39 11.40 2.24
CA LEU A 123 -17.66 11.03 3.61
C LEU A 123 -17.94 9.52 3.70
N SER A 124 -17.74 8.98 4.89
CA SER A 124 -18.10 7.61 5.24
C SER A 124 -17.47 6.59 4.28
N THR A 125 -18.28 5.89 3.47
CA THR A 125 -17.82 4.83 2.57
C THR A 125 -17.22 5.34 1.26
N GLU A 126 -17.31 6.64 0.97
CA GLU A 126 -16.79 7.25 -0.25
C GLU A 126 -15.43 7.96 -0.07
N GLY A 127 -14.85 7.83 1.13
CA GLY A 127 -13.51 8.31 1.44
C GLY A 127 -13.48 9.51 2.40
N ILE A 128 -12.35 10.22 2.39
CA ILE A 128 -12.07 11.34 3.32
C ILE A 128 -11.72 12.64 2.59
N ARG A 129 -11.72 12.61 1.24
CA ARG A 129 -11.42 13.76 0.39
C ARG A 129 -12.16 15.02 0.82
N LYS A 130 -11.41 16.10 0.99
CA LYS A 130 -11.90 17.46 1.20
C LYS A 130 -11.21 18.39 0.20
N GLY A 131 -11.94 18.87 -0.79
CA GLY A 131 -11.44 19.80 -1.81
C GLY A 131 -12.02 21.20 -1.65
N THR A 132 -11.27 22.21 -2.08
CA THR A 132 -11.72 23.61 -2.21
C THR A 132 -11.75 24.03 -3.66
N ASP A 133 -12.61 25.00 -3.99
CA ASP A 133 -12.83 25.61 -5.30
C ASP A 133 -12.91 27.11 -5.05
N ASP A 134 -11.73 27.74 -5.08
CA ASP A 134 -11.52 29.11 -4.63
C ASP A 134 -11.98 30.11 -5.70
N ASP A 135 -12.10 29.69 -6.96
CA ASP A 135 -12.59 30.51 -8.07
C ASP A 135 -14.08 30.31 -8.42
N GLY A 136 -14.71 29.30 -7.79
CA GLY A 136 -16.13 29.00 -7.88
C GLY A 136 -16.55 28.54 -9.28
N ASP A 137 -15.66 27.89 -10.03
CA ASP A 137 -15.94 27.36 -11.36
C ASP A 137 -16.56 25.96 -11.35
N GLY A 138 -16.61 25.31 -10.19
CA GLY A 138 -17.14 23.96 -9.98
C GLY A 138 -16.06 22.87 -10.04
N VAL A 139 -14.80 23.23 -10.24
CA VAL A 139 -13.64 22.33 -10.28
C VAL A 139 -12.82 22.57 -9.02
N ILE A 140 -12.41 21.49 -8.37
CA ILE A 140 -11.54 21.59 -7.19
C ILE A 140 -10.23 22.28 -7.59
N ASP A 141 -9.73 23.23 -6.83
CA ASP A 141 -8.39 23.82 -7.03
C ASP A 141 -7.34 23.07 -6.21
N ALA A 142 -7.70 22.75 -4.96
CA ALA A 142 -6.80 22.12 -4.02
C ALA A 142 -7.50 21.08 -3.15
N TRP A 143 -6.75 20.04 -2.79
CA TRP A 143 -7.14 19.12 -1.73
C TRP A 143 -6.64 19.65 -0.39
N GLN A 144 -7.53 19.80 0.59
CA GLN A 144 -7.20 20.04 2.00
C GLN A 144 -6.97 18.74 2.78
N VAL A 145 -7.70 17.68 2.41
CA VAL A 145 -7.53 16.31 2.93
C VAL A 145 -7.65 15.34 1.76
N ILE A 146 -6.71 14.41 1.63
CA ILE A 146 -6.76 13.32 0.64
C ILE A 146 -5.85 12.17 1.07
N SER A 147 -6.40 10.95 1.07
CA SER A 147 -5.62 9.74 1.39
C SER A 147 -4.68 9.33 0.24
N ALA A 148 -3.74 8.42 0.50
CA ALA A 148 -2.85 7.93 -0.55
C ALA A 148 -3.64 7.15 -1.61
N GLU A 149 -4.58 6.32 -1.18
CA GLU A 149 -5.51 5.58 -2.03
C GLU A 149 -6.31 6.53 -2.94
N GLU A 150 -6.86 7.60 -2.36
CA GLU A 150 -7.63 8.59 -3.10
C GLU A 150 -6.78 9.38 -4.10
N VAL A 151 -5.52 9.69 -3.81
CA VAL A 151 -4.59 10.28 -4.80
C VAL A 151 -4.40 9.34 -5.99
N THR A 152 -4.23 8.04 -5.75
CA THR A 152 -4.10 7.07 -6.87
C THR A 152 -5.40 6.89 -7.66
N ALA A 153 -6.57 7.12 -7.06
CA ALA A 153 -7.82 7.16 -7.82
C ALA A 153 -7.92 8.45 -8.67
N GLU A 154 -7.52 9.60 -8.14
CA GLU A 154 -7.52 10.87 -8.87
C GLU A 154 -6.50 10.91 -10.01
N ILE A 155 -5.32 10.28 -9.85
CA ILE A 155 -4.30 10.21 -10.91
C ILE A 155 -4.80 9.45 -12.14
N VAL A 156 -5.59 8.38 -11.92
CA VAL A 156 -6.21 7.58 -12.98
C VAL A 156 -7.24 8.41 -13.73
N LYS A 157 -8.07 9.19 -13.02
CA LYS A 157 -9.03 10.12 -13.63
C LYS A 157 -8.33 11.21 -14.45
N ALA A 158 -7.27 11.80 -13.90
CA ALA A 158 -6.47 12.82 -14.59
C ALA A 158 -5.85 12.24 -15.87
N THR A 159 -5.29 11.03 -15.79
CA THR A 159 -4.66 10.35 -16.93
C THR A 159 -5.69 9.98 -18.00
N ALA A 160 -6.82 9.37 -17.62
CA ALA A 160 -7.90 8.99 -18.53
C ALA A 160 -8.51 10.17 -19.30
N SER A 161 -8.52 11.35 -18.66
CA SER A 161 -9.04 12.60 -19.24
C SER A 161 -7.95 13.49 -19.85
N VAL A 162 -6.67 13.14 -19.70
CA VAL A 162 -5.50 13.98 -20.05
C VAL A 162 -5.61 15.38 -19.44
N SER A 163 -6.08 15.46 -18.18
CA SER A 163 -6.35 16.72 -17.50
C SER A 163 -5.14 17.17 -16.68
N GLU A 164 -4.34 18.06 -17.26
CA GLU A 164 -3.20 18.69 -16.58
C GLU A 164 -3.61 19.36 -15.25
N PRO A 165 -4.70 20.15 -15.17
CA PRO A 165 -5.10 20.77 -13.90
C PRO A 165 -5.44 19.74 -12.80
N GLN A 166 -6.03 18.59 -13.17
CA GLN A 166 -6.33 17.51 -12.23
C GLN A 166 -5.07 16.80 -11.75
N PHE A 167 -4.06 16.63 -12.61
CA PHE A 167 -2.78 16.05 -12.20
C PHE A 167 -1.99 17.03 -11.32
N GLN A 168 -1.91 18.31 -11.72
CA GLN A 168 -1.07 19.31 -11.06
C GLN A 168 -1.46 19.55 -9.59
N ARG A 169 -2.75 19.46 -9.24
CA ARG A 169 -3.21 19.61 -7.83
C ARG A 169 -2.84 18.42 -6.92
N LEU A 170 -2.39 17.31 -7.48
CA LEU A 170 -1.91 16.13 -6.74
C LEU A 170 -0.40 16.22 -6.43
N LEU A 171 0.33 17.02 -7.20
CA LEU A 171 1.76 17.26 -6.96
C LEU A 171 1.97 18.13 -5.72
N ILE A 172 3.07 17.88 -5.01
CA ILE A 172 3.49 18.76 -3.93
C ILE A 172 3.73 20.19 -4.43
N THR A 173 3.32 21.18 -3.64
CA THR A 173 3.55 22.60 -3.94
C THR A 173 4.89 23.08 -3.36
N PRO A 174 5.48 24.19 -3.85
CA PRO A 174 6.69 24.75 -3.28
C PRO A 174 6.57 25.07 -1.77
N ALA A 175 5.42 25.59 -1.34
CA ALA A 175 5.17 25.89 0.06
C ALA A 175 5.09 24.63 0.93
N GLU A 176 4.43 23.57 0.43
CA GLU A 176 4.38 22.28 1.12
C GLU A 176 5.75 21.59 1.16
N LEU A 177 6.55 21.70 0.10
CA LEU A 177 7.91 21.16 0.06
C LEU A 177 8.82 21.89 1.05
N GLU A 178 8.66 23.21 1.20
CA GLU A 178 9.35 23.96 2.25
C GLU A 178 8.92 23.51 3.64
N GLN A 179 7.61 23.30 3.85
CA GLN A 179 7.05 22.82 5.10
C GLN A 179 7.55 21.43 5.49
N LEU A 180 7.93 20.56 4.54
CA LEU A 180 8.50 19.24 4.84
C LEU A 180 9.86 19.30 5.54
N GLY A 181 10.59 20.41 5.43
CA GLY A 181 11.87 20.58 6.13
C GLY A 181 12.98 19.65 5.62
N LEU A 182 12.92 19.21 4.36
CA LEU A 182 13.97 18.40 3.75
C LEU A 182 15.26 19.21 3.55
N GLY A 183 16.41 18.52 3.60
CA GLY A 183 17.72 19.09 3.25
C GLY A 183 17.78 19.58 1.80
N ASP A 184 18.71 20.50 1.53
CA ASP A 184 18.78 21.27 0.27
C ASP A 184 18.88 20.36 -0.97
N ASP A 185 19.74 19.34 -0.96
CA ASP A 185 19.94 18.43 -2.10
C ASP A 185 18.64 17.68 -2.45
N LYS A 186 17.95 17.12 -1.44
CA LYS A 186 16.70 16.38 -1.64
C LYS A 186 15.57 17.29 -2.09
N ARG A 187 15.52 18.51 -1.55
CA ARG A 187 14.57 19.54 -1.96
C ARG A 187 14.74 19.89 -3.43
N GLU A 188 15.95 20.20 -3.86
CA GLU A 188 16.24 20.54 -5.27
C GLU A 188 15.91 19.38 -6.23
N GLU A 189 16.19 18.14 -5.82
CA GLU A 189 15.82 16.94 -6.57
C GLU A 189 14.30 16.84 -6.77
N ILE A 190 13.52 17.00 -5.69
CA ILE A 190 12.06 16.94 -5.74
C ILE A 190 11.49 18.11 -6.55
N GLU A 191 12.02 19.33 -6.39
CA GLU A 191 11.59 20.48 -7.19
C GLU A 191 11.78 20.25 -8.68
N ARG A 192 12.92 19.66 -9.08
CA ARG A 192 13.18 19.31 -10.48
C ARG A 192 12.20 18.25 -10.96
N SER A 193 12.02 17.18 -10.20
CA SER A 193 11.11 16.08 -10.53
C SER A 193 9.66 16.55 -10.68
N VAL A 194 9.17 17.41 -9.77
CA VAL A 194 7.81 17.96 -9.83
C VAL A 194 7.65 18.86 -11.06
N ARG A 195 8.66 19.67 -11.40
CA ARG A 195 8.65 20.50 -12.60
C ARG A 195 8.56 19.65 -13.86
N ASP A 196 9.42 18.64 -13.96
CA ASP A 196 9.45 17.70 -15.08
C ASP A 196 8.11 16.97 -15.21
N ALA A 197 7.52 16.53 -14.10
CA ALA A 197 6.21 15.89 -14.08
C ALA A 197 5.11 16.80 -14.63
N ARG A 198 5.11 18.09 -14.26
CA ARG A 198 4.14 19.07 -14.78
C ARG A 198 4.27 19.25 -16.29
N GLU A 199 5.50 19.36 -16.78
CA GLU A 199 5.79 19.60 -18.20
C GLU A 199 5.49 18.37 -19.06
N GLN A 200 5.73 17.17 -18.55
CA GLN A 200 5.67 15.93 -19.33
C GLN A 200 4.33 15.20 -19.24
N PHE A 201 3.49 15.50 -18.25
CA PHE A 201 2.27 14.73 -17.98
C PHE A 201 1.35 14.60 -19.19
N ALA A 202 1.08 15.68 -19.91
CA ALA A 202 0.12 15.66 -21.01
C ALA A 202 0.58 14.74 -22.16
N ASP A 203 1.87 14.75 -22.46
CA ASP A 203 2.45 13.92 -23.51
C ASP A 203 2.56 12.46 -23.07
N TRP A 204 2.98 12.22 -21.83
CA TRP A 204 2.98 10.89 -21.23
C TRP A 204 1.57 10.27 -21.20
N ALA A 205 0.57 11.00 -20.72
CA ALA A 205 -0.81 10.52 -20.60
C ALA A 205 -1.44 10.17 -21.96
N ARG A 206 -1.06 10.88 -23.04
CA ARG A 206 -1.47 10.57 -24.41
C ARG A 206 -0.70 9.39 -25.02
N GLY A 207 0.55 9.19 -24.60
CA GLY A 207 1.46 8.19 -25.17
C GLY A 207 1.36 6.81 -24.53
N GLN A 208 0.92 6.73 -23.28
CA GLN A 208 0.72 5.47 -22.55
C GLN A 208 -0.56 4.73 -22.97
N SER A 209 -0.63 3.41 -22.73
CA SER A 209 -1.79 2.56 -23.06
C SER A 209 -2.38 1.80 -21.86
N VAL A 210 -1.87 2.04 -20.65
CA VAL A 210 -2.30 1.38 -19.40
C VAL A 210 -3.63 1.94 -18.90
N VAL A 211 -3.83 3.25 -19.00
CA VAL A 211 -5.03 3.96 -18.57
C VAL A 211 -5.77 4.51 -19.79
N THR A 212 -7.02 4.10 -19.95
CA THR A 212 -7.94 4.58 -20.97
C THR A 212 -9.17 5.24 -20.32
N ARG A 213 -10.09 5.74 -21.14
CA ARG A 213 -11.37 6.29 -20.67
C ARG A 213 -12.29 5.25 -20.02
N ASN A 214 -12.06 3.96 -20.27
CA ASN A 214 -12.84 2.86 -19.69
C ASN A 214 -12.20 2.31 -18.41
N THR A 215 -10.98 2.75 -18.08
CA THR A 215 -10.23 2.22 -16.94
C THR A 215 -10.91 2.54 -15.62
N ARG A 216 -11.00 1.52 -14.78
CA ARG A 216 -11.53 1.61 -13.42
C ARG A 216 -10.38 1.41 -12.43
N TRP A 217 -10.28 2.33 -11.47
CA TRP A 217 -9.41 2.14 -10.31
C TRP A 217 -9.99 1.04 -9.41
N MET A 218 -9.13 0.11 -9.00
CA MET A 218 -9.51 -1.06 -8.21
C MET A 218 -8.99 -0.97 -6.78
N HIS A 219 -7.68 -0.74 -6.65
CA HIS A 219 -7.02 -0.79 -5.35
C HIS A 219 -5.71 0.00 -5.36
N PHE A 220 -5.31 0.40 -4.16
CA PHE A 220 -4.01 0.99 -3.87
C PHE A 220 -3.03 -0.11 -3.47
N GLY A 221 -1.86 -0.15 -4.09
CA GLY A 221 -0.79 -1.09 -3.78
C GLY A 221 0.44 -0.37 -3.25
N ALA A 222 0.78 -0.56 -1.99
CA ALA A 222 2.07 -0.21 -1.41
C ALA A 222 2.28 -1.03 -0.12
N ASP A 223 3.53 -1.23 0.31
CA ASP A 223 3.81 -1.64 1.69
C ASP A 223 3.50 -0.49 2.66
N LYS A 224 3.62 -0.70 3.97
CA LYS A 224 3.48 0.34 5.00
C LYS A 224 4.35 1.57 4.69
N PRO A 225 3.88 2.79 5.04
CA PRO A 225 4.67 3.99 4.81
C PRO A 225 5.93 3.97 5.67
N GLY A 226 7.02 4.46 5.09
CA GLY A 226 8.30 4.69 5.76
C GLY A 226 8.35 6.05 6.45
N LEU A 227 9.31 6.18 7.37
CA LEU A 227 9.63 7.41 8.07
C LEU A 227 11.07 7.80 7.74
N VAL A 228 11.27 9.00 7.22
CA VAL A 228 12.57 9.66 7.13
C VAL A 228 12.75 10.45 8.43
N PRO A 229 13.66 10.04 9.32
CA PRO A 229 13.81 10.71 10.61
C PRO A 229 14.32 12.15 10.48
N GLU A 230 13.95 13.00 11.44
CA GLU A 230 14.65 14.25 11.69
C GLU A 230 16.16 14.02 11.81
N GLY A 231 16.95 14.87 11.13
CA GLY A 231 18.41 14.81 11.08
C GLY A 231 18.99 14.00 9.91
N THR A 232 18.19 13.18 9.20
CA THR A 232 18.65 12.46 8.00
C THR A 232 18.90 13.43 6.85
N ASP A 233 20.13 13.47 6.32
CA ASP A 233 20.54 14.29 5.17
C ASP A 233 20.07 15.75 5.23
N GLY A 234 20.11 16.34 6.44
CA GLY A 234 19.69 17.72 6.68
C GLY A 234 18.19 17.93 6.86
N SER A 235 17.39 16.87 6.98
CA SER A 235 15.97 16.97 7.33
C SER A 235 15.79 17.60 8.72
N THR A 236 14.88 18.57 8.85
CA THR A 236 14.60 19.29 10.09
C THR A 236 13.40 18.75 10.85
N GLN A 237 12.74 17.72 10.34
CA GLN A 237 11.66 17.00 11.02
C GLN A 237 11.45 15.62 10.37
N ASP A 238 10.61 14.80 11.01
CA ASP A 238 10.18 13.53 10.46
C ASP A 238 9.31 13.71 9.20
N VAL A 239 9.61 12.95 8.14
CA VAL A 239 8.81 12.94 6.91
C VAL A 239 8.29 11.53 6.64
N VAL A 240 6.97 11.41 6.45
CA VAL A 240 6.31 10.13 6.16
C VAL A 240 6.17 9.95 4.65
N VAL A 241 6.61 8.81 4.13
CA VAL A 241 6.77 8.56 2.70
C VAL A 241 6.25 7.17 2.33
N TYR A 242 5.57 7.05 1.19
CA TYR A 242 5.46 5.78 0.48
C TYR A 242 6.44 5.77 -0.69
N GLU A 243 7.15 4.66 -0.87
CA GLU A 243 7.92 4.37 -2.08
C GLU A 243 7.18 3.34 -2.94
N ASN A 244 7.44 3.36 -4.25
CA ASN A 244 6.96 2.34 -5.19
C ASN A 244 5.44 2.10 -5.13
N VAL A 245 4.65 3.16 -4.96
CA VAL A 245 3.18 3.06 -4.96
C VAL A 245 2.71 2.60 -6.33
N VAL A 246 1.75 1.66 -6.36
CA VAL A 246 1.09 1.13 -7.54
C VAL A 246 -0.41 1.38 -7.44
N ALA A 247 -1.04 1.77 -8.54
CA ALA A 247 -2.49 1.72 -8.70
C ALA A 247 -2.85 0.43 -9.44
N LEU A 248 -3.66 -0.42 -8.82
CA LEU A 248 -4.25 -1.59 -9.46
C LEU A 248 -5.51 -1.16 -10.21
N LEU A 249 -5.62 -1.58 -11.46
CA LEU A 249 -6.59 -1.08 -12.42
C LEU A 249 -7.27 -2.24 -13.14
N GLU A 250 -8.45 -1.95 -13.68
CA GLU A 250 -9.16 -2.83 -14.60
C GLU A 250 -9.52 -2.01 -15.85
N ASP A 251 -9.13 -2.49 -17.04
CA ASP A 251 -9.51 -1.90 -18.31
C ASP A 251 -10.12 -2.97 -19.21
N ASN A 252 -11.41 -2.83 -19.52
CA ASN A 252 -12.19 -3.83 -20.27
C ASN A 252 -12.07 -5.26 -19.67
N ASP A 253 -12.23 -5.37 -18.35
CA ASP A 253 -12.11 -6.60 -17.55
C ASP A 253 -10.68 -7.20 -17.50
N GLU A 254 -9.67 -6.54 -18.08
CA GLU A 254 -8.27 -6.94 -17.96
C GLU A 254 -7.56 -6.21 -16.82
N PRO A 255 -6.83 -6.92 -15.94
CA PRO A 255 -6.03 -6.27 -14.90
C PRO A 255 -4.88 -5.48 -15.53
N ARG A 256 -4.66 -4.28 -15.00
CA ARG A 256 -3.59 -3.35 -15.38
C ARG A 256 -2.94 -2.79 -14.12
N GLN A 257 -1.70 -2.31 -14.25
CA GLN A 257 -0.98 -1.70 -13.15
C GLN A 257 -0.33 -0.40 -13.62
N LEU A 258 -0.43 0.64 -12.80
CA LEU A 258 0.24 1.91 -13.01
C LEU A 258 1.20 2.15 -11.84
N LEU A 259 2.50 2.31 -12.11
CA LEU A 259 3.44 2.74 -11.09
C LEU A 259 3.20 4.23 -10.83
N VAL A 260 2.69 4.56 -9.66
CA VAL A 260 2.50 5.93 -9.18
C VAL A 260 3.81 6.52 -8.67
N GLY A 261 4.69 5.69 -8.10
CA GLY A 261 6.02 6.08 -7.63
C GLY A 261 6.00 6.55 -6.16
N THR A 262 6.82 7.54 -5.84
CA THR A 262 6.95 8.04 -4.45
C THR A 262 5.86 9.05 -4.09
N MET A 263 5.30 8.92 -2.89
CA MET A 263 4.33 9.85 -2.31
C MET A 263 4.78 10.31 -0.93
N VAL A 264 4.56 11.59 -0.61
CA VAL A 264 4.93 12.19 0.68
C VAL A 264 3.69 12.72 1.39
N LYS A 265 3.67 12.58 2.72
CA LYS A 265 2.58 13.11 3.55
C LYS A 265 2.90 14.53 4.00
N VAL A 266 1.99 15.46 3.73
CA VAL A 266 2.03 16.84 4.22
C VAL A 266 0.74 17.10 4.98
N GLU A 267 0.82 17.22 6.31
CA GLU A 267 -0.37 17.30 7.17
C GLU A 267 -1.36 16.14 6.88
N ASP A 268 -2.60 16.45 6.50
CA ASP A 268 -3.66 15.48 6.19
C ASP A 268 -3.75 15.15 4.69
N ARG A 269 -2.67 15.38 3.93
CA ARG A 269 -2.64 15.27 2.47
C ARG A 269 -1.47 14.41 2.01
N TRP A 270 -1.75 13.47 1.13
CA TRP A 270 -0.71 12.80 0.37
C TRP A 270 -0.44 13.56 -0.93
N ARG A 271 0.84 13.69 -1.29
CA ARG A 271 1.32 14.40 -2.48
C ARG A 271 2.24 13.54 -3.32
N LEU A 272 2.10 13.67 -4.63
CA LEU A 272 3.03 13.12 -5.60
C LEU A 272 4.27 14.03 -5.70
N ILE A 273 5.44 13.41 -5.90
CA ILE A 273 6.70 14.14 -6.13
C ILE A 273 7.29 13.89 -7.52
N GLY A 274 6.55 13.21 -8.39
CA GLY A 274 7.02 12.83 -9.72
C GLY A 274 5.88 12.42 -10.65
N LEU A 275 6.27 12.10 -11.89
CA LEU A 275 5.37 11.57 -12.91
C LEU A 275 5.19 10.07 -12.71
N PRO A 276 3.98 9.53 -12.90
CA PRO A 276 3.78 8.08 -12.93
C PRO A 276 4.46 7.44 -14.12
N SER A 277 4.71 6.14 -14.01
CA SER A 277 5.27 5.31 -15.07
C SER A 277 4.27 4.23 -15.45
N ALA A 278 3.98 4.15 -16.76
CA ALA A 278 3.17 3.08 -17.32
C ALA A 278 4.05 1.83 -17.41
N VAL A 279 3.70 0.78 -16.68
CA VAL A 279 4.41 -0.49 -16.74
C VAL A 279 3.91 -1.22 -17.99
N ASN A 280 4.67 -1.13 -19.08
CA ASN A 280 4.43 -1.93 -20.28
C ASN A 280 5.11 -3.29 -20.14
N ASP A 281 4.55 -4.34 -20.75
CA ASP A 281 5.14 -5.67 -20.79
C ASP A 281 6.63 -5.60 -21.20
N GLY A 282 7.52 -5.96 -20.27
CA GLY A 282 8.98 -6.02 -20.50
C GLY A 282 9.79 -4.78 -20.11
N GLN A 283 9.20 -3.74 -19.48
CA GLN A 283 9.99 -2.72 -18.80
C GLN A 283 10.18 -3.07 -17.32
N GLU A 284 11.43 -3.18 -16.89
CA GLU A 284 11.78 -3.32 -15.47
C GLU A 284 11.32 -2.08 -14.70
N LEU A 285 10.58 -2.32 -13.61
CA LEU A 285 10.37 -1.36 -12.52
C LEU A 285 11.71 -1.12 -11.82
N SER A 286 12.57 -0.30 -12.42
CA SER A 286 13.91 0.00 -11.92
C SER A 286 14.01 1.40 -11.30
N GLU A 287 12.92 1.91 -10.72
CA GLU A 287 13.02 3.07 -9.85
C GLU A 287 13.45 2.61 -8.45
N ARG A 288 14.69 2.96 -8.08
CA ARG A 288 15.11 2.96 -6.67
C ARG A 288 14.23 3.98 -5.94
N GLY A 289 13.77 3.61 -4.74
CA GLY A 289 13.04 4.54 -3.88
C GLY A 289 13.83 5.84 -3.71
N ARG A 290 13.14 6.98 -3.73
CA ARG A 290 13.76 8.31 -3.72
C ARG A 290 14.32 8.72 -2.36
N PHE A 291 13.76 8.19 -1.28
CA PHE A 291 14.17 8.48 0.09
C PHE A 291 14.94 7.34 0.73
N PHE A 292 14.70 6.11 0.30
CA PHE A 292 15.32 4.94 0.90
C PHE A 292 16.15 4.20 -0.14
N SER A 293 17.46 4.33 -0.01
CA SER A 293 18.46 3.66 -0.86
C SER A 293 18.55 2.16 -0.60
N ALA A 294 17.88 1.64 0.42
CA ALA A 294 17.69 0.21 0.57
C ALA A 294 16.80 -0.26 -0.58
N THR A 295 17.27 -1.26 -1.33
CA THR A 295 16.41 -2.13 -2.11
C THR A 295 15.38 -2.70 -1.14
N PHE A 296 14.25 -2.01 -0.97
CA PHE A 296 13.07 -2.61 -0.37
C PHE A 296 12.61 -3.65 -1.38
N THR A 297 13.15 -4.87 -1.23
CA THR A 297 12.43 -6.05 -1.67
C THR A 297 11.09 -5.99 -0.97
N ASN A 298 10.03 -5.71 -1.73
CA ASN A 298 8.65 -5.80 -1.25
C ASN A 298 8.51 -7.16 -0.57
N ARG A 299 8.49 -7.19 0.77
CA ARG A 299 8.33 -8.42 1.54
C ARG A 299 6.89 -8.97 1.44
N ASN A 300 6.02 -8.24 0.71
CA ASN A 300 4.64 -8.60 0.38
C ASN A 300 4.37 -8.75 -1.13
N ASP A 301 5.40 -8.60 -1.99
CA ASP A 301 5.35 -9.07 -3.39
C ASP A 301 6.54 -10.02 -3.62
N ALA A 302 6.46 -11.21 -3.03
CA ALA A 302 7.16 -12.37 -3.57
C ALA A 302 6.31 -13.00 -4.68
N ALA A 303 5.84 -12.20 -5.63
CA ALA A 303 5.59 -12.69 -6.97
C ALA A 303 6.86 -12.39 -7.77
N PRO A 304 7.67 -13.41 -8.14
CA PRO A 304 8.72 -13.19 -9.10
C PRO A 304 8.06 -12.65 -10.36
N THR A 305 8.48 -11.45 -10.79
CA THR A 305 8.20 -10.94 -12.12
C THR A 305 8.61 -12.01 -13.12
N VAL A 306 7.62 -12.56 -13.83
CA VAL A 306 7.82 -13.58 -14.85
C VAL A 306 8.58 -12.91 -15.98
N ALA A 307 9.90 -13.09 -16.03
CA ALA A 307 10.70 -12.68 -17.17
C ALA A 307 10.16 -13.42 -18.39
N SER A 308 9.67 -12.70 -19.40
CA SER A 308 9.27 -13.29 -20.67
C SER A 308 10.53 -13.86 -21.35
N GLY A 309 10.76 -15.15 -21.10
CA GLY A 309 12.02 -15.86 -21.34
C GLY A 309 12.22 -17.07 -20.40
N MET A 310 11.44 -17.18 -19.31
CA MET A 310 11.54 -18.29 -18.37
C MET A 310 11.26 -19.65 -19.03
N THR A 311 12.06 -20.65 -18.68
CA THR A 311 11.79 -22.02 -19.08
C THR A 311 10.51 -22.51 -18.39
N LYS A 312 9.77 -23.42 -19.04
CA LYS A 312 8.61 -24.09 -18.43
C LYS A 312 8.95 -24.79 -17.09
N ALA A 313 10.22 -25.07 -16.83
CA ALA A 313 10.68 -25.63 -15.57
C ALA A 313 10.66 -24.54 -14.48
N LEU A 314 11.24 -23.36 -14.75
CA LEU A 314 11.28 -22.26 -13.81
C LEU A 314 9.88 -21.69 -13.52
N GLU A 315 8.99 -21.60 -14.52
CA GLU A 315 7.58 -21.22 -14.31
C GLU A 315 6.87 -22.13 -13.28
N ARG A 316 7.13 -23.44 -13.35
CA ARG A 316 6.53 -24.40 -12.40
C ARG A 316 7.11 -24.26 -11.00
N LEU A 317 8.42 -23.99 -10.90
CA LEU A 317 9.06 -23.76 -9.61
C LEU A 317 8.53 -22.49 -8.96
N VAL A 318 8.33 -21.41 -9.72
CA VAL A 318 7.72 -20.16 -9.19
C VAL A 318 6.34 -20.45 -8.62
N LYS A 319 5.51 -21.21 -9.34
CA LYS A 319 4.20 -21.59 -8.84
C LYS A 319 4.27 -22.43 -7.55
N GLN A 320 5.19 -23.39 -7.49
CA GLN A 320 5.39 -24.20 -6.28
C GLN A 320 5.88 -23.35 -5.10
N LEU A 321 6.75 -22.37 -5.35
CA LEU A 321 7.23 -21.45 -4.33
C LEU A 321 6.07 -20.61 -3.77
N GLN A 322 5.21 -20.10 -4.63
CA GLN A 322 4.00 -19.35 -4.23
C GLN A 322 3.07 -20.20 -3.36
N GLU A 323 2.79 -21.44 -3.76
CA GLU A 323 1.93 -22.35 -2.99
C GLU A 323 2.51 -22.60 -1.58
N VAL A 324 3.83 -22.86 -1.46
CA VAL A 324 4.49 -23.06 -0.15
C VAL A 324 4.52 -21.77 0.68
N ASP A 325 4.71 -20.61 0.05
CA ASP A 325 4.74 -19.32 0.74
C ASP A 325 3.35 -18.93 1.27
N GLU A 326 2.27 -19.22 0.54
CA GLU A 326 0.90 -19.07 1.00
C GLU A 326 0.62 -19.95 2.23
N ASP A 327 1.04 -21.22 2.21
CA ASP A 327 0.88 -22.14 3.33
C ASP A 327 1.68 -21.67 4.57
N LEU A 328 2.90 -21.17 4.38
CA LEU A 328 3.73 -20.60 5.45
C LEU A 328 3.09 -19.35 6.07
N LEU A 329 2.54 -18.46 5.25
CA LEU A 329 1.84 -17.25 5.71
C LEU A 329 0.55 -17.57 6.45
N ALA A 330 -0.24 -18.51 5.93
CA ALA A 330 -1.44 -19.01 6.58
C ALA A 330 -1.14 -19.84 7.83
N ARG A 331 0.13 -20.29 7.98
CA ARG A 331 0.57 -21.29 8.97
C ARG A 331 -0.22 -22.60 8.83
N ASP A 332 -0.61 -22.94 7.61
CA ASP A 332 -1.40 -24.13 7.30
C ASP A 332 -0.48 -25.32 7.00
N GLY A 333 0.00 -26.00 8.05
CA GLY A 333 0.83 -27.19 7.93
C GLY A 333 1.96 -27.29 8.94
N ASP A 334 2.89 -28.21 8.68
CA ASP A 334 4.12 -28.36 9.45
C ASP A 334 5.17 -27.36 8.92
N LEU A 335 5.47 -26.34 9.72
CA LEU A 335 6.37 -25.24 9.34
C LEU A 335 7.79 -25.73 9.05
N GLU A 336 8.28 -26.76 9.75
CA GLU A 336 9.60 -27.36 9.47
C GLU A 336 9.60 -27.93 8.05
N GLN A 337 8.55 -28.69 7.72
CA GLN A 337 8.43 -29.34 6.43
C GLN A 337 8.21 -28.32 5.30
N LEU A 338 7.41 -27.29 5.53
CA LEU A 338 7.16 -26.22 4.56
C LEU A 338 8.42 -25.40 4.29
N ASN A 339 9.19 -25.02 5.32
CA ASN A 339 10.46 -24.32 5.13
C ASN A 339 11.50 -25.20 4.42
N ALA A 340 11.55 -26.50 4.71
CA ALA A 340 12.39 -27.45 3.97
C ALA A 340 11.98 -27.56 2.50
N GLN A 341 10.67 -27.56 2.20
CA GLN A 341 10.18 -27.54 0.82
C GLN A 341 10.51 -26.24 0.10
N ARG A 342 10.35 -25.09 0.78
CA ARG A 342 10.74 -23.77 0.27
C ARG A 342 12.21 -23.76 -0.13
N ALA A 343 13.08 -24.27 0.74
CA ALA A 343 14.50 -24.45 0.47
C ALA A 343 14.76 -25.35 -0.76
N ASP A 344 14.10 -26.50 -0.86
CA ASP A 344 14.23 -27.39 -2.01
C ASP A 344 13.82 -26.73 -3.34
N ILE A 345 12.81 -25.86 -3.32
CA ILE A 345 12.33 -25.14 -4.51
C ILE A 345 13.34 -24.06 -4.91
N LEU A 346 13.78 -23.23 -3.96
CA LEU A 346 14.76 -22.16 -4.20
C LEU A 346 16.08 -22.72 -4.73
N GLU A 347 16.57 -23.84 -4.19
CA GLU A 347 17.76 -24.50 -4.72
C GLU A 347 17.60 -25.00 -6.16
N LYS A 348 16.41 -25.47 -6.55
CA LYS A 348 16.14 -25.82 -7.95
C LYS A 348 16.10 -24.58 -8.84
N MET A 349 15.61 -23.46 -8.34
CA MET A 349 15.63 -22.19 -9.08
C MET A 349 17.06 -21.70 -9.32
N VAL A 350 17.97 -21.86 -8.36
CA VAL A 350 19.40 -21.58 -8.53
C VAL A 350 20.00 -22.42 -9.68
N VAL A 351 19.59 -23.68 -9.82
CA VAL A 351 20.06 -24.58 -10.90
C VAL A 351 19.45 -24.21 -12.26
N GLU A 352 18.17 -23.84 -12.28
CA GLU A 352 17.42 -23.52 -13.51
C GLU A 352 17.55 -22.05 -13.95
N ALA A 353 18.30 -21.24 -13.19
CA ALA A 353 18.49 -19.82 -13.47
C ALA A 353 19.11 -19.61 -14.86
N PRO A 354 18.54 -18.72 -15.70
CA PRO A 354 18.97 -18.55 -17.09
C PRO A 354 20.25 -17.72 -17.23
N ASN A 355 20.66 -17.00 -16.19
CA ASN A 355 21.86 -16.18 -16.15
C ASN A 355 22.38 -16.04 -14.71
N GLU A 356 23.62 -15.56 -14.56
CA GLU A 356 24.28 -15.47 -13.25
C GLU A 356 23.61 -14.47 -12.31
N GLN A 357 23.01 -13.40 -12.85
CA GLN A 357 22.32 -12.38 -12.04
C GLN A 357 21.07 -12.96 -11.38
N GLU A 358 20.22 -13.66 -12.13
CA GLU A 358 19.05 -14.37 -11.57
C GLU A 358 19.50 -15.49 -10.63
N ARG A 359 20.57 -16.20 -10.96
CA ARG A 359 21.16 -17.23 -10.09
C ARG A 359 21.54 -16.65 -8.73
N GLN A 360 22.24 -15.52 -8.72
CA GLN A 360 22.61 -14.80 -7.51
C GLN A 360 21.39 -14.39 -6.69
N GLN A 361 20.34 -13.86 -7.32
CA GLN A 361 19.10 -13.49 -6.63
C GLN A 361 18.46 -14.70 -5.91
N TRP A 362 18.41 -15.86 -6.57
CA TRP A 362 17.89 -17.08 -5.96
C TRP A 362 18.78 -17.61 -4.82
N ILE A 363 20.11 -17.46 -4.94
CA ILE A 363 21.06 -17.80 -3.87
C ILE A 363 20.79 -16.93 -2.63
N GLN A 364 20.66 -15.62 -2.81
CA GLN A 364 20.40 -14.68 -1.72
C GLN A 364 19.04 -14.96 -1.07
N GLN A 365 17.99 -15.16 -1.86
CA GLN A 365 16.66 -15.49 -1.33
C GLN A 365 16.67 -16.82 -0.55
N MET A 366 17.35 -17.84 -1.05
CA MET A 366 17.55 -19.10 -0.33
C MET A 366 18.23 -18.88 1.01
N ALA A 367 19.33 -18.12 1.03
CA ALA A 367 20.07 -17.83 2.25
C ALA A 367 19.24 -17.07 3.29
N ASP A 368 18.55 -16.00 2.87
CA ASP A 368 17.84 -15.12 3.79
C ASP A 368 16.58 -15.77 4.37
N THR A 369 15.83 -16.51 3.55
CA THR A 369 14.62 -17.20 4.01
C THR A 369 14.94 -18.34 4.97
N VAL A 370 15.97 -19.15 4.69
CA VAL A 370 16.39 -20.24 5.57
C VAL A 370 17.05 -19.71 6.84
N ASN A 371 17.85 -18.64 6.75
CA ASN A 371 18.42 -17.98 7.94
C ASN A 371 17.30 -17.49 8.87
N ALA A 372 16.31 -16.77 8.33
CA ALA A 372 15.18 -16.28 9.13
C ALA A 372 14.42 -17.42 9.82
N ALA A 373 14.07 -18.48 9.07
CA ALA A 373 13.32 -19.61 9.62
C ALA A 373 14.11 -20.39 10.68
N ALA A 374 15.43 -20.53 10.51
CA ALA A 374 16.30 -21.13 11.51
C ALA A 374 16.32 -20.30 12.81
N GLN A 375 16.45 -18.98 12.68
CA GLN A 375 16.54 -18.06 13.80
C GLN A 375 15.22 -17.94 14.60
N THR A 376 14.08 -18.16 13.96
CA THR A 376 12.75 -18.18 14.62
C THR A 376 12.39 -19.54 15.20
N GLY A 377 13.18 -20.58 14.93
CA GLY A 377 12.90 -21.96 15.33
C GLY A 377 11.80 -22.63 14.49
N GLU A 378 11.44 -22.05 13.34
CA GLU A 378 10.47 -22.62 12.39
C GLU A 378 11.13 -23.56 11.37
N TYR A 379 12.47 -23.57 11.31
CA TYR A 379 13.25 -24.54 10.55
C TYR A 379 14.51 -25.02 11.31
N GLU A 380 14.39 -26.05 12.15
CA GLU A 380 15.47 -26.67 12.94
C GLU A 380 16.64 -27.13 12.04
N GLY A 381 16.33 -27.69 10.87
CA GLY A 381 17.34 -28.09 9.88
C GLY A 381 18.03 -26.93 9.13
N GLY A 382 17.58 -25.69 9.31
CA GLY A 382 17.97 -24.55 8.49
C GLY A 382 19.46 -24.18 8.56
N VAL A 383 20.08 -24.23 9.75
CA VAL A 383 21.52 -23.95 9.90
C VAL A 383 22.36 -24.93 9.06
N GLN A 384 22.06 -26.23 9.19
CA GLN A 384 22.79 -27.26 8.44
C GLN A 384 22.55 -27.13 6.93
N ARG A 385 21.32 -26.75 6.54
CA ARG A 385 20.97 -26.49 5.13
C ARG A 385 21.81 -25.37 4.53
N LEU A 386 22.00 -24.25 5.23
CA LEU A 386 22.85 -23.15 4.77
C LEU A 386 24.31 -23.57 4.61
N VAL A 387 24.86 -24.29 5.59
CA VAL A 387 26.24 -24.79 5.55
C VAL A 387 26.46 -25.73 4.36
N ASP A 388 25.54 -26.66 4.12
CA ASP A 388 25.64 -27.59 3.00
C ASP A 388 25.46 -26.89 1.66
N PHE A 389 24.60 -25.87 1.60
CA PHE A 389 24.41 -25.06 0.40
C PHE A 389 25.65 -24.24 0.05
N ALA A 390 26.27 -23.55 1.01
CA ALA A 390 27.53 -22.83 0.81
C ALA A 390 28.65 -23.77 0.33
N ARG A 391 28.76 -24.96 0.93
CA ARG A 391 29.74 -25.98 0.50
C ARG A 391 29.49 -26.43 -0.94
N ARG A 392 28.22 -26.62 -1.32
CA ARG A 392 27.84 -26.99 -2.69
C ARG A 392 28.19 -25.88 -3.68
N LEU A 393 27.84 -24.62 -3.39
CA LEU A 393 28.17 -23.48 -4.24
C LEU A 393 29.68 -23.39 -4.49
N LYS A 394 30.49 -23.54 -3.44
CA LYS A 394 31.96 -23.58 -3.55
C LYS A 394 32.45 -24.74 -4.40
N ALA A 395 31.89 -25.93 -4.23
CA ALA A 395 32.26 -27.11 -5.01
C ALA A 395 31.86 -27.01 -6.50
N GLU A 396 30.80 -26.27 -6.80
CA GLU A 396 30.31 -26.00 -8.16
C GLU A 396 31.04 -24.82 -8.84
N GLY A 397 31.92 -24.12 -8.10
CA GLY A 397 32.68 -22.98 -8.63
C GLY A 397 31.84 -21.71 -8.80
N ALA A 398 30.85 -21.50 -7.93
CA ALA A 398 30.13 -20.22 -7.84
C ALA A 398 31.08 -19.06 -7.51
N ALA A 399 30.63 -17.82 -7.76
CA ALA A 399 31.38 -16.63 -7.38
C ALA A 399 31.67 -16.60 -5.88
N ASP A 400 32.87 -16.14 -5.50
CA ASP A 400 33.27 -16.09 -4.09
C ASP A 400 32.32 -15.22 -3.25
N ASP A 401 31.77 -14.14 -3.83
CA ASP A 401 30.77 -13.28 -3.19
C ASP A 401 29.48 -14.05 -2.84
N ASP A 402 29.00 -14.93 -3.72
CA ASP A 402 27.80 -15.73 -3.45
C ASP A 402 28.07 -16.77 -2.35
N VAL A 403 29.26 -17.36 -2.34
CA VAL A 403 29.66 -18.30 -1.28
C VAL A 403 29.82 -17.56 0.05
N ALA A 404 30.40 -16.36 0.03
CA ALA A 404 30.57 -15.49 1.20
C ALA A 404 29.20 -15.12 1.80
N TYR A 405 28.25 -14.68 0.96
CA TYR A 405 26.89 -14.32 1.37
C TYR A 405 26.20 -15.45 2.15
N VAL A 406 26.17 -16.66 1.59
CA VAL A 406 25.52 -17.82 2.23
C VAL A 406 26.28 -18.25 3.49
N SER A 407 27.61 -18.25 3.43
CA SER A 407 28.46 -18.66 4.57
C SER A 407 28.29 -17.74 5.76
N TYR A 408 28.24 -16.43 5.54
CA TYR A 408 28.04 -15.44 6.59
C TYR A 408 26.66 -15.59 7.25
N ARG A 409 25.59 -15.74 6.46
CA ARG A 409 24.24 -16.03 6.97
C ARG A 409 24.19 -17.34 7.77
N ALA A 410 24.94 -18.36 7.37
CA ALA A 410 25.06 -19.60 8.13
C ALA A 410 25.70 -19.38 9.50
N LEU A 411 26.73 -18.53 9.60
CA LEU A 411 27.40 -18.18 10.87
C LEU A 411 26.44 -17.44 11.81
N GLU A 412 25.70 -16.44 11.28
CA GLU A 412 24.70 -15.71 12.06
C GLU A 412 23.60 -16.63 12.60
N ALA A 413 23.06 -17.49 11.73
CA ALA A 413 22.05 -18.48 12.10
C ALA A 413 22.58 -19.41 13.21
N GLN A 414 23.78 -19.95 13.01
CA GLN A 414 24.41 -20.89 13.93
C GLN A 414 24.62 -20.26 15.31
N HIS A 415 25.15 -19.04 15.36
CA HIS A 415 25.38 -18.35 16.63
C HIS A 415 24.07 -18.07 17.35
N ARG A 416 23.07 -17.49 16.66
CA ARG A 416 21.78 -17.18 17.29
C ARG A 416 21.08 -18.44 17.80
N VAL A 417 20.99 -19.49 16.99
CA VAL A 417 20.32 -20.75 17.38
C VAL A 417 21.04 -21.39 18.58
N ALA A 418 22.38 -21.37 18.59
CA ALA A 418 23.16 -21.85 19.73
C ALA A 418 22.87 -21.02 20.99
N MET A 419 22.86 -19.69 20.90
CA MET A 419 22.59 -18.80 22.04
C MET A 419 21.16 -18.97 22.59
N LEU A 420 20.16 -19.18 21.73
CA LEU A 420 18.77 -19.39 22.15
C LEU A 420 18.57 -20.71 22.91
N SER A 421 19.37 -21.74 22.60
CA SER A 421 19.21 -23.09 23.16
C SER A 421 20.15 -23.38 24.34
N ALA A 422 21.12 -22.49 24.59
CA ALA A 422 22.19 -22.69 25.55
C ALA A 422 21.82 -22.27 26.97
N LYS A 423 22.52 -22.85 27.95
CA LYS A 423 22.51 -22.37 29.33
C LYS A 423 23.50 -21.23 29.50
N GLU A 424 23.30 -20.42 30.53
CA GLU A 424 24.15 -19.25 30.83
C GLU A 424 25.64 -19.61 30.97
N ASP A 425 25.96 -20.79 31.50
CA ASP A 425 27.35 -21.28 31.63
C ASP A 425 27.99 -21.73 30.31
N GLU A 426 27.23 -21.74 29.21
CA GLU A 426 27.70 -22.09 27.86
C GLU A 426 27.90 -20.87 26.95
N PHE A 427 27.41 -19.69 27.35
CA PHE A 427 27.42 -18.47 26.53
C PHE A 427 28.82 -18.06 26.10
N ASP A 428 29.77 -17.98 27.04
CA ASP A 428 31.16 -17.59 26.73
C ASP A 428 31.79 -18.51 25.68
N LYS A 429 31.52 -19.82 25.76
CA LYS A 429 32.04 -20.81 24.82
C LYS A 429 31.40 -20.68 23.43
N ILE A 430 30.12 -20.33 23.37
CA ILE A 430 29.41 -20.10 22.11
C ILE A 430 29.89 -18.80 21.47
N GLN A 431 30.08 -17.74 22.25
CA GLN A 431 30.65 -16.48 21.79
C GLN A 431 32.06 -16.68 21.25
N GLN A 432 32.92 -17.39 21.98
CA GLN A 432 34.29 -17.67 21.54
C GLN A 432 34.31 -18.42 20.20
N ARG A 433 33.44 -19.43 20.03
CA ARG A 433 33.33 -20.15 18.77
C ARG A 433 32.86 -19.25 17.63
N HIS A 434 31.92 -18.32 17.89
CA HIS A 434 31.45 -17.36 16.89
C HIS A 434 32.59 -16.45 16.44
N ILE A 435 33.35 -15.89 17.39
CA ILE A 435 34.54 -15.07 17.12
C ILE A 435 35.54 -15.85 16.25
N GLU A 436 35.92 -17.07 16.63
CA GLU A 436 36.84 -17.91 15.86
C GLU A 436 36.33 -18.20 14.43
N SER A 437 35.01 -18.32 14.28
CA SER A 437 34.37 -18.61 12.99
C SER A 437 34.30 -17.36 12.10
N LEU A 438 34.06 -16.18 12.68
CA LEU A 438 34.13 -14.89 11.99
C LEU A 438 35.57 -14.57 11.55
N GLU A 439 36.58 -14.85 12.38
CA GLU A 439 37.99 -14.70 11.99
C GLU A 439 38.32 -15.59 10.78
N GLY A 440 37.94 -16.87 10.83
CA GLY A 440 38.14 -17.78 9.71
C GLY A 440 37.37 -17.37 8.44
N PHE A 441 36.17 -16.79 8.60
CA PHE A 441 35.40 -16.25 7.48
C PHE A 441 36.11 -15.07 6.81
N VAL A 442 36.64 -14.13 7.61
CA VAL A 442 37.41 -13.00 7.09
C VAL A 442 38.67 -13.47 6.37
N ASP A 443 39.34 -14.51 6.87
CA ASP A 443 40.51 -15.08 6.19
C ASP A 443 40.14 -15.73 4.85
N ASP A 444 38.99 -16.40 4.76
CA ASP A 444 38.52 -17.08 3.55
C ASP A 444 37.90 -16.13 2.51
N PHE A 445 37.30 -15.01 2.93
CA PHE A 445 36.52 -14.09 2.08
C PHE A 445 36.89 -12.60 2.29
N ALA A 446 38.18 -12.31 2.44
CA ALA A 446 38.70 -11.00 2.86
C ALA A 446 38.21 -9.78 2.06
N ASP A 447 37.84 -9.96 0.78
CA ASP A 447 37.40 -8.90 -0.12
C ASP A 447 35.86 -8.82 -0.27
N SER A 448 35.12 -9.72 0.39
CA SER A 448 33.65 -9.74 0.31
C SER A 448 33.01 -8.62 1.14
N PRO A 449 31.85 -8.07 0.72
CA PRO A 449 31.09 -7.12 1.55
C PRO A 449 30.78 -7.66 2.95
N GLU A 450 30.49 -8.95 3.07
CA GLU A 450 30.21 -9.63 4.34
C GLU A 450 31.43 -9.65 5.27
N ALA A 451 32.66 -9.63 4.75
CA ALA A 451 33.85 -9.54 5.58
C ALA A 451 33.93 -8.20 6.32
N ALA A 452 33.45 -7.10 5.73
CA ALA A 452 33.36 -5.81 6.42
C ALA A 452 32.43 -5.89 7.64
N GLU A 453 31.29 -6.58 7.51
CA GLU A 453 30.36 -6.80 8.62
C GLU A 453 30.97 -7.73 9.69
N ALA A 454 31.60 -8.83 9.28
CA ALA A 454 32.29 -9.75 10.19
C ALA A 454 33.40 -9.04 10.99
N MET A 455 34.22 -8.22 10.34
CA MET A 455 35.23 -7.39 11.00
C MET A 455 34.61 -6.42 12.01
N THR A 456 33.47 -5.81 11.67
CA THR A 456 32.76 -4.91 12.58
C THR A 456 32.22 -5.64 13.81
N GLN A 457 31.69 -6.86 13.66
CA GLN A 457 31.26 -7.70 14.79
C GLN A 457 32.46 -8.08 15.69
N LEU A 458 33.58 -8.49 15.10
CA LEU A 458 34.80 -8.80 15.82
C LEU A 458 35.35 -7.60 16.61
N ALA A 459 35.20 -6.39 16.05
CA ALA A 459 35.59 -5.16 16.71
C ALA A 459 34.70 -4.85 17.93
N LEU A 460 33.37 -4.98 17.77
CA LEU A 460 32.41 -4.79 18.85
C LEU A 460 32.63 -5.79 20.00
N ASP A 461 32.87 -7.06 19.69
CA ASP A 461 33.16 -8.08 20.69
C ASP A 461 34.46 -7.77 21.47
N ALA A 462 35.49 -7.29 20.76
CA ALA A 462 36.73 -6.84 21.39
C ALA A 462 36.49 -5.62 22.31
N GLU A 463 35.64 -4.68 21.89
CA GLU A 463 35.26 -3.53 22.71
C GLU A 463 34.51 -3.94 23.98
N PHE A 464 33.50 -4.82 23.87
CA PHE A 464 32.74 -5.33 25.01
C PHE A 464 33.61 -6.12 26.00
N SER A 465 34.63 -6.84 25.52
CA SER A 465 35.59 -7.55 26.36
C SER A 465 36.70 -6.65 26.94
N GLY A 466 36.74 -5.36 26.55
CA GLY A 466 37.74 -4.39 27.01
C GLY A 466 39.09 -4.47 26.29
N ASP A 467 39.20 -5.26 25.22
CA ASP A 467 40.39 -5.34 24.37
C ASP A 467 40.38 -4.23 23.31
N SER A 468 40.67 -3.01 23.75
CA SER A 468 40.65 -1.82 22.89
C SER A 468 41.67 -1.87 21.74
N ASP A 469 42.75 -2.63 21.87
CA ASP A 469 43.76 -2.73 20.81
C ASP A 469 43.25 -3.64 19.68
N ARG A 470 42.64 -4.77 20.02
CA ARG A 470 41.99 -5.67 19.05
C ARG A 470 40.78 -5.01 18.38
N ALA A 471 39.98 -4.24 19.13
CA ALA A 471 38.87 -3.49 18.56
C ALA A 471 39.34 -2.50 17.48
N LYS A 472 40.39 -1.72 17.76
CA LYS A 472 40.98 -0.78 16.80
C LYS A 472 41.56 -1.47 15.57
N ASP A 473 42.17 -2.64 15.73
CA ASP A 473 42.70 -3.40 14.59
C ASP A 473 41.57 -3.80 13.63
N TRP A 474 40.47 -4.34 14.16
CA TRP A 474 39.33 -4.76 13.34
C TRP A 474 38.57 -3.60 12.71
N TYR A 475 38.26 -2.54 13.46
CA TYR A 475 37.68 -1.32 12.88
C TYR A 475 38.62 -0.68 11.84
N GLY A 476 39.92 -0.68 12.10
CA GLY A 476 40.94 -0.19 11.17
C GLY A 476 40.97 -0.99 9.86
N LYS A 477 40.87 -2.31 9.92
CA LYS A 477 40.80 -3.18 8.74
C LYS A 477 39.51 -2.94 7.95
N ALA A 478 38.36 -2.90 8.62
CA ALA A 478 37.07 -2.67 7.97
C ALA A 478 37.03 -1.30 7.26
N SER A 479 37.46 -0.23 7.93
CA SER A 479 37.49 1.12 7.35
C SER A 479 38.50 1.29 6.21
N GLN A 480 39.66 0.62 6.27
CA GLN A 480 40.68 0.71 5.21
C GLN A 480 40.30 -0.09 3.97
N SER A 481 39.77 -1.30 4.13
CA SER A 481 39.45 -2.18 3.02
C SER A 481 38.08 -1.91 2.40
N PHE A 482 37.15 -1.33 3.16
CA PHE A 482 35.75 -1.16 2.75
C PHE A 482 35.19 0.25 3.02
N GLY A 483 36.05 1.28 3.01
CA GLY A 483 35.70 2.64 3.42
C GLY A 483 34.63 3.34 2.56
N ASP A 484 34.25 2.77 1.42
CA ASP A 484 33.15 3.19 0.55
C ASP A 484 31.82 2.44 0.82
N THR A 485 31.82 1.53 1.80
CA THR A 485 30.63 0.80 2.25
C THR A 485 30.12 1.36 3.57
N VAL A 486 28.83 1.17 3.87
CA VAL A 486 28.21 1.56 5.15
C VAL A 486 28.96 0.97 6.36
N SER A 487 29.46 -0.26 6.24
CA SER A 487 30.21 -0.92 7.32
C SER A 487 31.60 -0.31 7.51
N GLY A 488 32.29 0.04 6.43
CA GLY A 488 33.58 0.72 6.52
C GLY A 488 33.47 2.17 7.02
N GLU A 489 32.42 2.89 6.62
CA GLU A 489 32.11 4.23 7.16
C GLU A 489 31.82 4.17 8.66
N LYS A 490 30.99 3.23 9.11
CA LYS A 490 30.74 3.00 10.54
C LYS A 490 32.00 2.63 11.30
N ALA A 491 32.88 1.82 10.70
CA ALA A 491 34.15 1.44 11.30
C ALA A 491 35.16 2.60 11.38
N ALA A 492 34.99 3.65 10.57
CA ALA A 492 35.85 4.82 10.59
C ALA A 492 35.58 5.76 11.77
N GLY A 493 34.41 5.64 12.42
CA GLY A 493 34.01 6.41 13.60
C GLY A 493 33.07 7.56 13.29
#